data_AF-A0A2N9M9U0-F1
#
_entry.id   AF-A0A2N9M9U0-F1
#
_cell.length_a   1.000
_cell.length_b   1.000
_cell.length_c   1.000
_cell.angle_alpha   90.00
_cell.angle_beta   90.00
_cell.angle_gamma   90.00
#
_symmetry.space_group_name_H-M   'P 1'
#
loop_
_entity.id
_entity.type
_entity.pdbx_description
1 polymer ?
#
loop_
_entity_poly.entity_id
_entity_poly.type
_entity_poly.pdbx_seq_one_letter_code
_entity_poly.pdbx_strand_id
1 'polypeptide(L)'
;MFAGGLKSHQVNDIDNSDFQVGNIFPQQSNGSQSFELGKPIVFALHGYPWLIHHLTDRRTNHGNLHVRGYKEEGTTTTPFNMTVLNELDRFHLAGDVVDRVPRLQRWGVHFKQIMRNKLIEHKQYIARYGDDMPEIRDWKWPY
;
A
#
# COMPACT_ATOMS: atom_id res chain seq x y z
N MET A 1 -18.60 -12.36 0.29
CA MET A 1 -18.17 -12.47 1.69
C MET A 1 -16.89 -13.30 1.75
N PHE A 2 -15.80 -12.76 2.29
CA PHE A 2 -14.59 -13.53 2.54
C PHE A 2 -14.84 -14.46 3.73
N ALA A 3 -15.01 -15.76 3.48
CA ALA A 3 -15.07 -16.77 4.53
C ALA A 3 -13.65 -16.95 5.12
N GLY A 4 -13.36 -16.19 6.18
CA GLY A 4 -12.05 -16.15 6.84
C GLY A 4 -11.38 -14.79 6.65
N GLY A 5 -11.36 -13.96 7.71
CA GLY A 5 -10.72 -12.65 7.69
C GLY A 5 -9.24 -12.73 7.30
N LEU A 6 -8.77 -11.70 6.59
CA LEU A 6 -7.35 -11.51 6.33
C LEU A 6 -6.68 -11.15 7.68
N LYS A 7 -5.71 -11.94 8.11
CA LYS A 7 -4.84 -11.55 9.22
C LYS A 7 -3.75 -10.63 8.67
N SER A 8 -3.76 -9.37 9.08
CA SER A 8 -2.75 -8.38 8.73
C SER A 8 -2.03 -7.87 9.98
N HIS A 9 -0.74 -7.59 9.86
CA HIS A 9 0.03 -6.85 10.85
C HIS A 9 0.36 -5.48 10.25
N GLN A 10 -0.08 -4.40 10.90
CA GLN A 10 0.18 -3.03 10.45
C GLN A 10 1.30 -2.44 11.30
N VAL A 11 2.32 -1.89 10.64
CA VAL A 11 3.43 -1.17 11.27
C VAL A 11 3.43 0.22 10.69
N ASN A 12 3.38 1.24 11.56
CA ASN A 12 3.54 2.63 11.17
C ASN A 12 4.95 3.07 11.54
N ASP A 13 5.68 3.58 10.56
CA ASP A 13 6.97 4.20 10.80
C ASP A 13 6.82 5.72 10.72
N ILE A 14 7.17 6.40 11.82
CA ILE A 14 6.94 7.85 12.01
C ILE A 14 8.25 8.62 11.84
N ASP A 15 9.41 7.96 11.92
CA ASP A 15 10.71 8.61 11.83
C ASP A 15 11.54 8.01 10.69
N ASN A 16 11.57 8.73 9.56
CA ASN A 16 12.30 8.30 8.38
C ASN A 16 13.83 8.39 8.56
N SER A 17 14.30 9.19 9.54
CA SER A 17 15.73 9.28 9.90
C SER A 17 16.16 8.10 10.77
N ASP A 18 15.20 7.55 11.52
CA ASP A 18 15.27 6.31 12.28
C ASP A 18 14.56 5.15 11.57
N PHE A 19 14.47 5.20 10.22
CA PHE A 19 14.11 4.04 9.39
C PHE A 19 15.25 3.01 9.51
N GLN A 20 15.35 2.43 10.70
CA GLN A 20 16.22 1.37 11.07
C GLN A 20 15.61 0.16 10.40
N VAL A 21 15.95 -0.01 9.14
CA VAL A 21 15.63 -1.21 8.36
C VAL A 21 15.95 -2.46 9.16
N GLY A 22 16.93 -2.40 10.07
CA GLY A 22 17.23 -3.46 11.03
C GLY A 22 16.08 -3.89 11.95
N ASN A 23 15.16 -3.01 12.34
CA ASN A 23 14.03 -3.32 13.23
C ASN A 23 12.85 -3.92 12.46
N ILE A 24 12.59 -3.42 11.26
CA ILE A 24 11.46 -3.86 10.41
C ILE A 24 11.83 -5.12 9.62
N PHE A 25 13.07 -5.17 9.12
CA PHE A 25 13.66 -6.27 8.36
C PHE A 25 14.91 -6.79 9.10
N PRO A 26 14.77 -7.81 9.96
CA PRO A 26 15.86 -8.26 10.82
C PRO A 26 17.09 -8.69 10.02
N GLN A 27 18.26 -8.26 10.48
CA GLN A 27 19.55 -8.76 9.99
C GLN A 27 19.78 -10.21 10.47
N GLN A 28 19.33 -10.54 11.69
CA GLN A 28 19.17 -11.87 12.28
C GLN A 28 18.03 -11.85 13.31
N SER A 29 17.45 -13.01 13.64
CA SER A 29 16.21 -13.18 14.40
C SER A 29 16.32 -12.89 15.91
N ASN A 30 16.60 -11.65 16.34
CA ASN A 30 16.39 -11.24 17.73
C ASN A 30 15.76 -9.84 17.85
N GLY A 31 14.49 -9.77 18.26
CA GLY A 31 13.87 -8.52 18.70
C GLY A 31 12.54 -8.17 18.04
N SER A 32 11.62 -7.70 18.86
CA SER A 32 10.20 -7.47 18.65
C SER A 32 9.85 -6.49 17.52
N GLN A 33 8.90 -6.88 16.66
CA GLN A 33 8.30 -6.16 15.50
C GLN A 33 8.90 -6.45 14.12
N SER A 34 9.55 -7.60 13.94
CA SER A 34 9.98 -8.05 12.62
C SER A 34 8.81 -8.56 11.77
N PHE A 35 8.80 -8.22 10.48
CA PHE A 35 7.91 -8.88 9.52
C PHE A 35 8.19 -10.39 9.51
N GLU A 36 7.15 -11.20 9.70
CA GLU A 36 7.29 -12.65 9.69
C GLU A 36 7.85 -13.17 8.36
N LEU A 37 8.81 -14.10 8.46
CA LEU A 37 9.46 -14.71 7.31
C LEU A 37 8.45 -15.36 6.36
N GLY A 38 8.63 -15.15 5.06
CA GLY A 38 7.79 -15.75 4.03
C GLY A 38 6.44 -15.08 3.83
N LYS A 39 6.08 -14.07 4.63
CA LYS A 39 4.85 -13.30 4.40
C LYS A 39 5.09 -12.15 3.42
N PRO A 40 4.16 -11.93 2.48
CA PRO A 40 4.19 -10.75 1.62
C PRO A 40 4.09 -9.45 2.41
N ILE A 41 4.85 -8.44 2.00
CA ILE A 41 4.86 -7.10 2.61
C ILE A 41 4.49 -6.09 1.52
N VAL A 42 3.44 -5.30 1.76
CA VAL A 42 3.10 -4.12 0.96
C VAL A 42 3.47 -2.90 1.80
N PHE A 43 4.42 -2.11 1.30
CA PHE A 43 4.99 -0.96 1.98
C PHE A 43 4.62 0.31 1.23
N ALA A 44 3.90 1.21 1.89
CA ALA A 44 3.54 2.51 1.36
C ALA A 44 4.47 3.58 1.95
N LEU A 45 5.20 4.29 1.09
CA LEU A 45 6.18 5.29 1.46
C LEU A 45 5.80 6.65 0.89
N HIS A 46 6.03 7.74 1.64
CA HIS A 46 5.85 9.08 1.11
C HIS A 46 6.93 9.48 0.08
N GLY A 47 8.17 9.03 0.28
CA GLY A 47 9.31 9.27 -0.62
C GLY A 47 9.49 8.22 -1.72
N TYR A 48 10.70 8.20 -2.29
CA TYR A 48 11.04 7.35 -3.43
C TYR A 48 11.19 5.87 -3.04
N PRO A 49 10.49 4.93 -3.72
CA PRO A 49 10.56 3.49 -3.42
C PRO A 49 11.97 2.89 -3.49
N TRP A 50 12.82 3.46 -4.37
CA TRP A 50 14.18 2.97 -4.58
C TRP A 50 15.02 3.02 -3.30
N LEU A 51 14.79 4.00 -2.42
CA LEU A 51 15.47 4.09 -1.13
C LEU A 51 15.25 2.84 -0.29
N ILE A 52 14.01 2.38 -0.18
CA ILE A 52 13.67 1.20 0.61
C ILE A 52 14.27 -0.05 -0.02
N HIS A 53 14.21 -0.19 -1.35
CA HIS A 53 14.86 -1.30 -2.03
C HIS A 53 16.37 -1.33 -1.78
N HIS A 54 17.04 -0.17 -1.80
CA HIS A 54 18.46 -0.09 -1.52
C HIS A 54 18.81 -0.46 -0.06
N LEU A 55 18.00 -0.02 0.90
CA LEU A 55 18.24 -0.33 2.31
C LEU A 55 17.91 -1.79 2.67
N THR A 56 17.03 -2.44 1.91
CA THR A 56 16.50 -3.79 2.20
C THR A 56 17.10 -4.91 1.34
N ASP A 57 17.90 -4.59 0.32
CA ASP A 57 18.43 -5.55 -0.66
C ASP A 57 19.11 -6.79 -0.03
N ARG A 58 19.80 -6.61 1.10
CA ARG A 58 20.54 -7.65 1.84
C ARG A 58 19.78 -8.19 3.05
N ARG A 59 18.53 -7.79 3.25
CA ARG A 59 17.73 -8.19 4.42
C ARG A 59 16.96 -9.47 4.13
N THR A 60 16.67 -10.22 5.19
CA THR A 60 15.82 -11.40 5.08
C THR A 60 14.40 -10.99 4.62
N ASN A 61 13.76 -11.80 3.79
CA ASN A 61 12.39 -11.57 3.27
C ASN A 61 12.24 -10.40 2.26
N HIS A 62 13.32 -9.75 1.81
CA HIS A 62 13.23 -8.65 0.83
C HIS A 62 12.57 -9.06 -0.50
N GLY A 63 12.68 -10.33 -0.91
CA GLY A 63 12.00 -10.85 -2.10
C GLY A 63 10.46 -10.83 -2.00
N ASN A 64 9.91 -10.72 -0.79
CA ASN A 64 8.47 -10.58 -0.52
C ASN A 64 8.05 -9.12 -0.29
N LEU A 65 8.98 -8.16 -0.41
CA LEU A 65 8.72 -6.74 -0.21
C LEU A 65 8.28 -6.08 -1.52
N HIS A 66 7.11 -5.45 -1.48
CA HIS A 66 6.66 -4.54 -2.51
C HIS A 66 6.51 -3.14 -1.95
N VAL A 67 7.23 -2.20 -2.54
CA VAL A 67 7.23 -0.81 -2.13
C VAL A 67 6.49 0.03 -3.15
N ARG A 68 5.57 0.86 -2.66
CA ARG A 68 5.00 1.98 -3.40
C ARG A 68 5.40 3.28 -2.75
N GLY A 69 5.48 4.34 -3.55
CA GLY A 69 5.81 5.66 -3.08
C GLY A 69 5.78 6.68 -4.20
N TYR A 70 6.41 7.82 -3.96
CA TYR A 70 6.38 8.93 -4.91
C TYR A 70 6.99 8.55 -6.25
N LYS A 71 6.27 8.88 -7.32
CA LYS A 71 6.63 8.64 -8.72
C LYS A 71 6.90 9.94 -9.49
N GLU A 72 6.99 11.07 -8.80
CA GLU A 72 7.11 12.39 -9.43
C GLU A 72 5.88 12.82 -10.22
N GLU A 73 4.74 12.18 -9.97
CA GLU A 73 3.47 12.50 -10.59
C GLU A 73 2.68 13.44 -9.70
N GLY A 74 2.33 14.62 -10.21
CA GLY A 74 1.65 15.64 -9.44
C GLY A 74 1.21 16.84 -10.27
N THR A 75 0.09 17.43 -9.86
CA THR A 75 -0.42 18.67 -10.45
C THR A 75 -1.33 19.36 -9.43
N THR A 76 -1.89 20.52 -9.77
CA THR A 76 -2.97 21.12 -8.98
C THR A 76 -4.21 20.24 -9.07
N THR A 77 -4.45 19.42 -8.05
CA THR A 77 -5.57 18.50 -7.98
C THR A 77 -5.98 18.24 -6.53
N THR A 78 -7.06 17.49 -6.32
CA THR A 78 -7.54 17.07 -5.01
C THR A 78 -6.54 16.17 -4.25
N PRO A 79 -6.57 16.16 -2.90
CA PRO A 79 -5.64 15.39 -2.08
C PRO A 79 -5.60 13.89 -2.40
N PHE A 80 -6.75 13.23 -2.55
CA PHE A 80 -6.74 11.79 -2.86
C PHE A 80 -6.25 11.54 -4.29
N ASN A 81 -6.53 12.43 -5.25
CA ASN A 81 -6.01 12.26 -6.61
C ASN A 81 -4.49 12.36 -6.67
N MET A 82 -3.84 13.17 -5.83
CA MET A 82 -2.38 13.15 -5.71
C MET A 82 -1.84 11.76 -5.34
N THR A 83 -2.56 11.01 -4.50
CA THR A 83 -2.19 9.63 -4.18
C THR A 83 -2.48 8.66 -5.34
N VAL A 84 -3.55 8.88 -6.10
CA VAL A 84 -3.89 8.08 -7.29
C VAL A 84 -2.86 8.24 -8.40
N LEU A 85 -2.38 9.46 -8.65
CA LEU A 85 -1.32 9.74 -9.63
C LEU A 85 -0.02 9.00 -9.31
N ASN A 86 0.29 8.83 -8.03
CA ASN A 86 1.45 8.07 -7.56
C ASN A 86 1.15 6.57 -7.34
N GLU A 87 -0.08 6.13 -7.65
CA GLU A 87 -0.61 4.79 -7.37
C GLU A 87 -0.43 4.36 -5.89
N LEU A 88 -0.41 5.33 -4.97
CA LEU A 88 -0.25 5.14 -3.53
C LEU A 88 -1.61 5.11 -2.79
N ASP A 89 -2.71 5.20 -3.54
CA ASP A 89 -4.05 5.20 -2.96
C ASP A 89 -4.52 3.80 -2.52
N ARG A 90 -5.60 3.79 -1.73
CA ARG A 90 -6.17 2.58 -1.13
C ARG A 90 -6.58 1.52 -2.16
N PHE A 91 -6.95 1.89 -3.39
CA PHE A 91 -7.39 0.93 -4.40
C PHE A 91 -6.20 0.20 -5.04
N HIS A 92 -5.12 0.92 -5.36
CA HIS A 92 -3.88 0.30 -5.83
C HIS A 92 -3.25 -0.59 -4.76
N LEU A 93 -3.14 -0.08 -3.52
CA LEU A 93 -2.61 -0.86 -2.40
C LEU A 93 -3.42 -2.14 -2.13
N ALA A 94 -4.75 -2.07 -2.21
CA ALA A 94 -5.59 -3.26 -2.06
C ALA A 94 -5.38 -4.26 -3.22
N GLY A 95 -5.19 -3.76 -4.45
CA GLY A 95 -4.83 -4.59 -5.60
C GLY A 95 -3.51 -5.34 -5.39
N ASP A 96 -2.50 -4.68 -4.85
CA ASP A 96 -1.19 -5.29 -4.58
C ASP A 96 -1.25 -6.41 -3.56
N VAL A 97 -2.05 -6.23 -2.50
CA VAL A 97 -2.27 -7.24 -1.47
C VAL A 97 -2.88 -8.49 -2.11
N VAL A 98 -3.88 -8.32 -2.98
CA VAL A 98 -4.55 -9.43 -3.65
C VAL A 98 -3.62 -10.21 -4.57
N ASP A 99 -2.74 -9.52 -5.29
CA ASP A 99 -1.78 -10.18 -6.19
C ASP A 99 -0.72 -10.99 -5.42
N ARG A 100 -0.39 -10.55 -4.20
CA ARG A 100 0.70 -11.13 -3.41
C ARG A 100 0.27 -12.15 -2.38
N VAL A 101 -0.97 -12.12 -1.91
CA VAL A 101 -1.49 -13.10 -0.95
C VAL A 101 -2.10 -14.29 -1.73
N PRO A 102 -1.47 -15.48 -1.75
CA PRO A 102 -1.90 -16.58 -2.62
C PRO A 102 -3.36 -17.00 -2.43
N ARG A 103 -3.85 -16.94 -1.18
CA ARG A 103 -5.25 -17.29 -0.87
C ARG A 103 -6.28 -16.31 -1.45
N LEU A 104 -5.88 -15.09 -1.77
CA LEU A 104 -6.75 -14.07 -2.36
C LEU A 104 -6.77 -14.11 -3.89
N GLN A 105 -5.77 -14.72 -4.53
CA GLN A 105 -5.65 -14.76 -5.99
C GLN A 105 -6.87 -15.37 -6.69
N ARG A 106 -7.52 -16.37 -6.07
CA ARG A 106 -8.78 -16.97 -6.58
C ARG A 106 -9.87 -15.93 -6.86
N TRP A 107 -9.94 -14.88 -6.04
CA TRP A 107 -10.93 -13.80 -6.15
C TRP A 107 -10.36 -12.55 -6.81
N GLY A 108 -9.07 -12.59 -7.16
CA GLY A 108 -8.32 -11.38 -7.47
C GLY A 108 -8.74 -10.71 -8.77
N VAL A 109 -9.18 -11.47 -9.76
CA VAL A 109 -9.66 -10.90 -11.04
C VAL A 109 -10.88 -10.00 -10.80
N HIS A 110 -11.91 -10.53 -10.12
CA HIS A 110 -13.13 -9.77 -9.86
C HIS A 110 -12.87 -8.59 -8.92
N PHE A 111 -12.09 -8.81 -7.86
CA PHE A 111 -11.73 -7.74 -6.94
C PHE A 111 -10.99 -6.59 -7.62
N LYS A 112 -9.99 -6.89 -8.45
CA LYS A 112 -9.24 -5.88 -9.20
C LYS A 112 -10.12 -5.15 -10.21
N GLN A 113 -11.13 -5.81 -10.78
CA GLN A 113 -12.10 -5.13 -11.63
C GLN A 113 -12.89 -4.07 -10.85
N ILE A 114 -13.32 -4.39 -9.61
CA ILE A 114 -14.01 -3.42 -8.75
C ILE A 114 -13.08 -2.23 -8.44
N MET A 115 -11.81 -2.48 -8.10
CA MET A 115 -10.84 -1.41 -7.82
C MET A 115 -10.62 -0.50 -9.05
N ARG A 116 -10.52 -1.09 -10.25
CA ARG A 116 -10.41 -0.32 -11.50
C ARG A 116 -11.65 0.51 -11.78
N ASN A 117 -12.83 -0.04 -11.55
CA ASN A 117 -14.08 0.69 -11.70
C ASN A 117 -14.13 1.89 -10.74
N LYS A 118 -13.65 1.73 -9.51
CA LYS A 118 -13.53 2.82 -8.52
C LYS A 118 -12.58 3.92 -8.96
N LEU A 119 -11.44 3.58 -9.58
CA LEU A 119 -10.52 4.56 -10.15
C LEU A 119 -11.13 5.32 -11.34
N ILE A 120 -11.93 4.65 -12.17
CA ILE A 120 -12.67 5.28 -13.26
C ILE A 120 -13.73 6.26 -12.71
N GLU A 121 -14.51 5.82 -11.73
CA GLU A 121 -15.53 6.64 -11.05
C GLU A 121 -14.88 7.88 -10.43
N HIS A 122 -13.77 7.70 -9.72
CA HIS A 122 -12.98 8.77 -9.13
C HIS A 122 -12.54 9.81 -10.16
N LYS A 123 -11.96 9.37 -11.28
CA LYS A 123 -11.53 10.26 -12.36
C LYS A 123 -12.70 11.08 -12.93
N GLN A 124 -13.85 10.44 -13.12
CA GLN A 124 -15.06 11.11 -13.60
C GLN A 124 -15.61 12.11 -12.57
N TYR A 125 -15.57 11.75 -11.28
CA TYR A 125 -16.07 12.58 -10.21
C TYR A 125 -15.25 13.87 -10.06
N ILE A 126 -13.92 13.78 -10.03
CA ILE A 126 -13.06 14.97 -9.97
C ILE A 126 -13.26 15.88 -11.17
N ALA A 127 -13.32 15.30 -12.38
CA ALA A 127 -13.52 16.10 -13.58
C ALA A 127 -14.86 16.87 -13.57
N ARG A 128 -15.87 16.33 -12.89
CA ARG A 128 -17.20 16.94 -12.79
C ARG A 128 -17.33 17.93 -11.63
N TYR A 129 -16.76 17.61 -10.47
CA TYR A 129 -17.03 18.33 -9.21
C TYR A 129 -15.83 19.06 -8.63
N GLY A 130 -14.61 18.78 -9.11
CA GLY A 130 -13.39 19.41 -8.61
C GLY A 130 -13.02 19.01 -7.18
N ASP A 131 -13.62 17.96 -6.63
CA ASP A 131 -13.43 17.50 -5.26
C ASP A 131 -13.34 15.97 -5.21
N ASP A 132 -12.84 15.41 -4.12
CA ASP A 132 -12.76 13.96 -3.91
C ASP A 132 -14.15 13.35 -3.66
N MET A 133 -14.32 12.08 -4.06
CA MET A 133 -15.59 11.37 -3.88
C MET A 133 -16.02 11.36 -2.40
N PRO A 134 -17.33 11.40 -2.08
CA PRO A 134 -17.81 11.32 -0.70
C PRO A 134 -17.32 10.07 0.03
N GLU A 135 -17.26 8.93 -0.64
CA GLU A 135 -16.71 7.68 -0.07
C GLU A 135 -15.21 7.73 0.30
N ILE A 136 -14.50 8.77 -0.14
CA ILE A 136 -13.10 9.04 0.21
C ILE A 136 -13.08 10.04 1.37
N ARG A 137 -13.73 11.19 1.21
CA ARG A 137 -13.71 12.28 2.18
C ARG A 137 -14.38 11.92 3.51
N ASP A 138 -15.51 11.21 3.41
CA ASP A 138 -16.34 10.87 4.57
C ASP A 138 -15.95 9.50 5.18
N TRP A 139 -14.91 8.86 4.63
CA TRP A 139 -14.42 7.59 5.16
C TRP A 139 -13.83 7.77 6.55
N LYS A 140 -14.22 6.88 7.47
CA LYS A 140 -13.70 6.83 8.83
C LYS A 140 -13.25 5.42 9.15
N TRP A 141 -12.20 5.33 9.94
CA TRP A 141 -11.84 4.06 10.57
C TRP A 141 -12.94 3.68 11.56
N PRO A 142 -13.52 2.47 11.49
CA PRO A 142 -14.72 2.11 12.25
C PRO A 142 -14.46 1.64 13.69
N TYR A 143 -13.25 1.88 14.22
CA TYR A 143 -12.81 1.43 15.55
C TYR A 143 -12.18 2.58 16.33
#